data_AF-A0A564PZ17-F1
#
_entry.id   AF-A0A564PZ17-F1
#
_cell.length_a   1.000
_cell.length_b   1.000
_cell.length_c   1.000
_cell.angle_alpha   90.00
_cell.angle_beta   90.00
_cell.angle_gamma   90.00
#
_symmetry.space_group_name_H-M   'P 1'
#
loop_
_entity.id
_entity.type
_entity.pdbx_description
1 polymer ?
#
loop_
_entity_poly.entity_id
_entity_poly.type
_entity_poly.pdbx_seq_one_letter_code
_entity_poly.pdbx_strand_id
1 'polypeptide(L)' 'MKKMGKKILIVGGAGGMGLFLAKFLQKDFEVSIYDINPEGRRISDEIGVNFSDEDEDE' A
#
# COMPACT_ATOMS: atom_id res chain seq x y z
N MET A 1 14.94 5.13 10.59
CA MET A 1 15.50 3.77 10.75
C MET A 1 14.97 2.92 9.61
N LYS A 2 15.82 2.30 8.79
CA LYS A 2 15.39 1.45 7.66
C LYS A 2 14.78 0.17 8.25
N LYS A 3 13.49 -0.10 8.00
CA LYS A 3 12.87 -1.37 8.40
C LYS A 3 13.55 -2.48 7.61
N MET A 4 14.34 -3.32 8.28
CA MET A 4 15.07 -4.45 7.69
C MET A 4 14.13 -5.64 7.35
N GLY A 5 12.85 -5.35 7.10
CA GLY A 5 11.78 -6.33 6.91
C GLY A 5 11.55 -6.65 5.44
N LYS A 6 10.85 -7.77 5.17
CA LYS A 6 10.37 -8.11 3.83
C LYS A 6 9.49 -6.99 3.28
N LYS A 7 9.52 -6.80 1.95
CA LYS A 7 8.61 -5.90 1.24
C LYS A 7 7.34 -6.65 0.85
N ILE A 8 6.18 -6.01 1.00
CA ILE A 8 4.87 -6.60 0.74
C ILE A 8 4.10 -5.68 -0.21
N LEU A 9 3.59 -6.24 -1.31
CA LEU A 9 2.65 -5.58 -2.20
C LEU A 9 1.25 -6.19 -1.99
N ILE A 10 0.25 -5.34 -1.78
CA ILE A 10 -1.16 -5.74 -1.68
C ILE A 10 -1.88 -5.27 -2.95
N VAL A 11 -2.30 -6.22 -3.78
CA VAL A 11 -3.04 -5.98 -5.04
C VAL A 11 -4.55 -6.01 -4.77
N GLY A 12 -5.30 -5.06 -5.32
CA GLY A 12 -6.73 -4.87 -4.99
C GLY A 12 -6.91 -4.37 -3.55
N GLY A 13 -5.90 -3.65 -3.04
CA GLY A 13 -5.75 -3.34 -1.62
C GLY A 13 -6.50 -2.09 -1.16
N ALA A 14 -7.09 -1.30 -2.05
CA ALA A 14 -7.74 -0.03 -1.69
C ALA A 14 -9.09 -0.22 -0.98
N GLY A 15 -9.66 -1.43 -1.00
CA GLY A 15 -10.85 -1.78 -0.23
C GLY A 15 -10.58 -1.93 1.26
N GLY A 16 -11.64 -1.96 2.08
CA GLY A 16 -11.53 -1.95 3.55
C GLY A 16 -10.64 -3.07 4.14
N MET A 17 -10.64 -4.26 3.54
CA MET A 17 -9.81 -5.38 3.98
C MET A 17 -8.33 -5.18 3.65
N GLY A 18 -8.03 -4.68 2.45
CA GLY A 18 -6.66 -4.41 2.02
C GLY A 18 -6.02 -3.31 2.86
N LEU A 19 -6.76 -2.23 3.12
CA LEU A 19 -6.33 -1.13 4.00
C LEU A 19 -6.12 -1.58 5.44
N PHE A 20 -7.04 -2.40 5.99
CA PHE A 20 -6.88 -2.97 7.32
C PHE A 20 -5.60 -3.83 7.42
N LEU A 21 -5.38 -4.70 6.43
CA LEU A 21 -4.21 -5.56 6.39
C LEU A 21 -2.92 -4.75 6.25
N ALA A 22 -2.92 -3.73 5.37
CA ALA A 22 -1.79 -2.84 5.19
C ALA A 22 -1.42 -2.12 6.50
N LYS A 23 -2.44 -1.60 7.21
CA LYS A 23 -2.25 -0.93 8.50
C LYS A 23 -1.71 -1.85 9.58
N PHE A 24 -2.09 -3.12 9.56
CA PHE A 24 -1.57 -4.11 10.48
C PHE A 24 -0.10 -4.45 10.18
N LEU A 25 0.21 -4.75 8.91
CA LEU A 25 1.54 -5.21 8.47
C LEU A 25 2.59 -4.09 8.45
N GLN A 26 2.18 -2.84 8.20
CA GLN A 26 3.12 -1.71 8.15
C GLN A 26 3.86 -1.47 9.46
N LYS A 27 3.48 -2.10 10.57
CA LYS A 27 4.24 -2.02 11.83
C LYS A 27 5.63 -2.65 11.71
N ASP A 28 5.71 -3.78 11.00
CA ASP A 28 6.90 -4.63 10.94
C ASP A 28 7.52 -4.70 9.54
N PHE A 29 6.74 -4.38 8.50
CA PHE A 29 7.13 -4.52 7.10
C PHE A 29 7.07 -3.20 6.34
N GLU A 30 7.75 -3.16 5.20
CA GLU A 30 7.54 -2.14 4.17
C GLU A 30 6.38 -2.61 3.28
N VAL A 31 5.28 -1.86 3.25
CA VAL A 31 4.03 -2.26 2.60
C VAL A 31 3.65 -1.23 1.54
N SER A 32 3.27 -1.72 0.36
CA SER A 32 2.68 -0.94 -0.72
C SER A 32 1.33 -1.51 -1.13
N ILE A 33 0.43 -0.66 -1.63
CA ILE A 33 -0.87 -1.02 -2.19
C ILE A 33 -0.88 -0.70 -3.68
N TYR A 34 -1.36 -1.64 -4.50
CA TYR A 34 -1.74 -1.42 -5.89
C TYR A 34 -3.25 -1.63 -6.03
N ASP A 35 -3.94 -0.70 -6.68
CA ASP A 35 -5.36 -0.82 -6.99
C ASP A 35 -5.70 -0.06 -8.28
N ILE A 36 -6.71 -0.54 -9.01
CA ILE A 36 -7.22 0.13 -10.21
C ILE A 36 -8.09 1.34 -9.86
N ASN A 37 -8.58 1.42 -8.63
CA ASN A 37 -9.41 2.53 -8.18
C ASN A 37 -8.53 3.73 -7.83
N PRO A 38 -8.59 4.85 -8.58
CA PRO A 38 -7.77 6.03 -8.32
C PRO A 38 -8.09 6.70 -6.96
N GLU A 39 -9.30 6.51 -6.41
CA GLU A 39 -9.62 6.99 -5.06
C GLU A 39 -8.86 6.23 -3.97
N GLY A 40 -8.35 5.03 -4.28
CA GLY A 40 -7.56 4.22 -3.38
C GLY A 40 -6.26 4.88 -2.93
N ARG A 41 -5.71 5.78 -3.75
CA ARG A 41 -4.52 6.56 -3.42
C ARG A 41 -4.76 7.49 -2.23
N ARG A 42 -5.87 8.25 -2.25
CA ARG A 42 -6.22 9.21 -1.19
C ARG A 42 -6.32 8.53 0.18
N ILE A 43 -6.91 7.33 0.22
CA ILE A 43 -7.10 6.58 1.45
C ILE A 43 -5.77 5.95 1.91
N SER A 44 -4.94 5.49 0.97
CA SER A 44 -3.59 4.96 1.26
C SER A 44 -2.68 6.03 1.88
N ASP A 45 -2.75 7.27 1.35
CA ASP A 45 -2.04 8.43 1.90
C ASP A 45 -2.51 8.77 3.33
N GLU A 46 -3.83 8.76 3.59
CA GLU A 46 -4.40 9.00 4.92
C GLU A 46 -3.90 7.99 5.97
N ILE A 47 -3.60 6.75 5.57
CA ILE A 47 -3.11 5.70 6.48
C ILE A 47 -1.58 5.54 6.49
N GLY A 48 -0.86 6.36 5.72
CA GLY A 48 0.60 6.36 5.64
C GLY A 48 1.18 5.14 4.93
N VAL A 49 0.46 4.54 3.98
CA VAL A 49 0.91 3.39 3.19
C VAL A 49 1.21 3.86 1.77
N ASN A 50 2.36 3.45 1.23
CA ASN A 50 2.70 3.78 -0.15
C ASN A 50 1.69 3.17 -1.12
N PHE A 51 1.12 4.00 -1.99
CA PHE A 51 0.38 3.54 -3.15
C PHE A 51 1.38 3.39 -4.30
N SER A 52 1.44 2.21 -4.92
CA SER A 52 2.33 1.96 -6.06
C SER A 52 1.63 2.39 -7.34
N ASP A 53 2.12 3.45 -7.95
CA ASP A 53 1.70 3.93 -9.25
C ASP A 53 2.85 3.74 -10.23
N GLU A 54 3.03 2.50 -10.68
CA GLU A 54 3.89 2.24 -11.82
C GLU A 54 3.00 1.69 -12.92
N ASP A 55 2.48 2.62 -13.72
CA ASP A 55 2.50 2.50 -15.16
C ASP A 55 3.25 3.76 -15.65
N GLU A 56 4.58 3.78 -15.51
CA GLU A 56 5.41 4.63 -16.38
C GLU A 56 5.38 3.95 -17.74
N ASP A 57 4.41 4.32 -18.56
CA ASP A 57 4.38 3.99 -19.98
C ASP A 57 5.61 4.65 -20.64
N GLU A 58 6.70 3.87 -20.82
CA GLU A 58 7.76 4.15 -21.80
C GLU A 58 7.27 3.96 -23.24
#